data_AF-A0A969T4T9-F1
#
_entry.id   AF-A0A969T4T9-F1
#
_cell.length_a   1.000
_cell.length_b   1.000
_cell.length_c   1.000
_cell.angle_alpha   90.00
_cell.angle_beta   90.00
_cell.angle_gamma   90.00
#
_symmetry.space_group_name_H-M   'P 1'
#
loop_
_entity.id
_entity.type
_entity.pdbx_description
1 polymer ?
#
loop_
_entity_poly.entity_id
_entity_poly.type
_entity_poly.pdbx_seq_one_letter_code
_entity_poly.pdbx_strand_id
1 'polypeptide(L)'
;MTSEYATGIFKFLLEDTKQSFYLSDKRFVGFELENIKDNLDVLPLMFMSILDVTENVIWKNRMSDKRIWFDEAAKFMKYPIMLRTFDYYFQTIRKHNGQIGIVLQNINQVPDNEIGNAIIGNTHTFYILKQDKAIDPLRERLNLSVHDCNQIRSISNNLSGDIKYTEFLLKMGEKSNIYRLELPMEALMAYRSEAKDKEPVLKEFVRTGSMEQAIKNLLNQ
;
A
#
# COMPACT_ATOMS: atom_id res chain seq x y z
N MET A 1 -26.45 9.86 -21.24
CA MET A 1 -25.20 9.41 -20.57
C MET A 1 -25.43 8.53 -19.34
N THR A 2 -26.65 8.37 -18.81
CA THR A 2 -26.94 7.50 -17.65
C THR A 2 -27.43 6.09 -17.99
N SER A 3 -27.77 5.78 -19.26
CA SER A 3 -28.36 4.48 -19.63
C SER A 3 -27.38 3.31 -19.53
N GLU A 4 -26.08 3.52 -19.75
CA GLU A 4 -25.08 2.44 -19.68
C GLU A 4 -24.85 1.92 -18.26
N TYR A 5 -25.04 2.78 -17.25
CA TYR A 5 -24.92 2.43 -15.83
C TYR A 5 -26.24 1.92 -15.22
N ALA A 6 -27.39 2.26 -15.81
CA ALA A 6 -28.70 1.77 -15.37
C ALA A 6 -29.13 0.47 -16.07
N THR A 7 -28.74 0.30 -17.34
CA THR A 7 -29.22 -0.79 -18.22
C THR A 7 -28.15 -1.40 -19.13
N GLY A 8 -26.94 -0.83 -19.19
CA GLY A 8 -25.87 -1.27 -20.09
C GLY A 8 -24.81 -2.15 -19.42
N ILE A 9 -23.66 -2.27 -20.08
CA ILE A 9 -22.56 -3.16 -19.66
C ILE A 9 -21.96 -2.81 -18.30
N PHE A 10 -22.17 -1.60 -17.80
CA PHE A 10 -21.69 -1.13 -16.50
C PHE A 10 -22.75 -1.21 -15.40
N LYS A 11 -23.92 -1.78 -15.69
CA LYS A 11 -25.03 -1.93 -14.74
C LYS A 11 -24.63 -2.63 -13.44
N PHE A 12 -23.75 -3.64 -13.52
CA PHE A 12 -23.25 -4.38 -12.37
C PHE A 12 -22.52 -3.50 -11.33
N LEU A 13 -22.01 -2.33 -11.72
CA LEU A 13 -21.34 -1.40 -10.79
C LEU A 13 -22.31 -0.73 -9.81
N LEU A 14 -23.60 -0.63 -10.18
CA LEU A 14 -24.64 0.05 -9.40
C LEU A 14 -25.81 -0.88 -9.05
N GLU A 15 -25.71 -2.17 -9.36
CA GLU A 15 -26.73 -3.15 -8.97
C GLU A 15 -26.70 -3.39 -7.47
N ASP A 16 -27.86 -3.19 -6.84
CA ASP A 16 -28.07 -3.38 -5.41
C ASP A 16 -27.98 -4.88 -5.08
N THR A 17 -26.78 -5.32 -4.73
CA THR A 17 -26.58 -6.64 -4.13
C THR A 17 -27.00 -6.53 -2.66
N LYS A 18 -27.94 -7.37 -2.24
CA LYS A 18 -28.57 -7.40 -0.89
C LYS A 18 -27.61 -7.68 0.29
N GLN A 19 -26.37 -7.23 0.24
CA GLN A 19 -25.44 -7.23 1.37
C GLN A 19 -25.45 -5.84 2.01
N SER A 20 -26.34 -5.65 2.98
CA SER A 20 -26.35 -4.47 3.84
C SER A 20 -25.22 -4.55 4.88
N PHE A 21 -23.97 -4.53 4.44
CA PHE A 21 -22.84 -4.25 5.32
C PHE A 21 -22.42 -2.81 5.09
N TYR A 22 -22.63 -1.95 6.09
CA TYR A 22 -22.11 -0.60 6.01
C TYR A 22 -20.59 -0.64 6.12
N LEU A 23 -19.91 0.04 5.20
CA LEU A 23 -18.45 0.22 5.24
C LEU A 23 -17.99 0.86 6.56
N SER A 24 -18.88 1.60 7.25
CA SER A 24 -18.64 2.18 8.58
C SER A 24 -18.34 1.16 9.66
N ASP A 25 -18.83 -0.07 9.51
CA ASP A 25 -18.74 -1.08 10.56
C ASP A 25 -17.48 -1.96 10.37
N LYS A 26 -16.71 -1.71 9.31
CA LYS A 26 -15.52 -2.48 8.96
C LYS A 26 -14.26 -1.81 9.46
N ARG A 27 -13.41 -2.61 10.11
CA ARG A 27 -12.08 -2.18 10.58
C ARG A 27 -10.99 -2.22 9.52
N PHE A 28 -11.26 -2.92 8.42
CA PHE A 28 -10.37 -3.05 7.28
C PHE A 28 -11.21 -3.05 6.00
N VAL A 29 -10.79 -2.25 5.03
CA VAL A 29 -11.41 -2.16 3.71
C VAL A 29 -10.28 -2.20 2.68
N GLY A 30 -10.37 -3.13 1.73
CA GLY A 30 -9.43 -3.27 0.63
C GLY A 30 -10.12 -2.96 -0.69
N PHE A 31 -9.48 -2.15 -1.53
CA PHE A 31 -9.92 -1.89 -2.90
C PHE A 31 -8.92 -2.53 -3.87
N GLU A 32 -9.37 -3.49 -4.65
CA GLU A 32 -8.55 -4.14 -5.68
C GLU A 32 -8.75 -3.41 -7.02
N LEU A 33 -7.68 -2.76 -7.49
CA LEU A 33 -7.73 -1.91 -8.69
C LEU A 33 -7.02 -2.53 -9.89
N GLU A 34 -6.34 -3.68 -9.72
CA GLU A 34 -5.50 -4.27 -10.75
C GLU A 34 -6.32 -4.69 -11.99
N ASN A 35 -7.53 -5.22 -11.79
CA ASN A 35 -8.41 -5.68 -12.86
C ASN A 35 -9.03 -4.55 -13.69
N ILE A 36 -9.02 -3.32 -13.18
CA ILE A 36 -9.70 -2.16 -13.79
C ILE A 36 -8.73 -1.04 -14.21
N LYS A 37 -7.43 -1.21 -13.97
CA LYS A 37 -6.40 -0.19 -14.21
C LYS A 37 -6.35 0.33 -15.65
N ASP A 38 -6.72 -0.52 -16.62
CA ASP A 38 -6.69 -0.21 -18.05
C ASP A 38 -8.05 0.29 -18.57
N ASN A 39 -9.10 0.22 -17.75
CA ASN A 39 -10.41 0.74 -18.09
C ASN A 39 -10.53 2.20 -17.60
N LEU A 40 -10.30 3.14 -18.53
CA LEU A 40 -10.30 4.58 -18.23
C LEU A 40 -11.66 5.15 -17.85
N ASP A 41 -12.76 4.43 -18.09
CA ASP A 41 -14.11 4.87 -17.73
C ASP A 41 -14.49 4.43 -16.31
N VAL A 42 -14.08 3.21 -15.92
CA VAL A 42 -14.37 2.64 -14.58
C VAL A 42 -13.39 3.14 -13.54
N LEU A 43 -12.13 3.36 -13.91
CA LEU A 43 -11.08 3.74 -12.97
C LEU A 43 -11.40 5.06 -12.22
N PRO A 44 -11.83 6.16 -12.88
CA PRO A 44 -12.21 7.38 -12.17
C PRO A 44 -13.40 7.17 -11.24
N LEU A 45 -14.40 6.37 -11.64
CA LEU A 45 -15.56 6.08 -10.81
C LEU A 45 -15.16 5.35 -9.52
N MET A 46 -14.28 4.36 -9.63
CA MET A 46 -13.78 3.62 -8.47
C MET A 46 -13.01 4.51 -7.50
N PHE A 47 -12.22 5.45 -8.01
CA PHE A 47 -11.53 6.41 -7.15
C PHE A 47 -12.43 7.47 -6.54
N MET A 48 -13.48 7.91 -7.25
CA MET A 48 -14.53 8.73 -6.66
C MET A 48 -15.25 7.98 -5.53
N SER A 49 -15.52 6.69 -5.69
CA SER A 49 -16.08 5.86 -4.62
C SER A 49 -15.13 5.74 -3.43
N ILE A 50 -13.82 5.56 -3.65
CA ILE A 50 -12.82 5.54 -2.57
C ILE A 50 -12.77 6.89 -1.83
N LEU A 51 -12.78 8.00 -2.57
CA LEU A 51 -12.88 9.35 -2.01
C LEU A 51 -14.13 9.51 -1.17
N ASP A 52 -15.29 9.14 -1.70
CA ASP A 52 -16.57 9.24 -0.99
C ASP A 52 -16.57 8.41 0.30
N VAL A 53 -16.12 7.16 0.25
CA VAL A 53 -15.98 6.31 1.44
C VAL A 53 -15.02 6.94 2.44
N THR A 54 -13.91 7.50 1.96
CA THR A 54 -12.93 8.13 2.85
C THR A 54 -13.51 9.35 3.55
N GLU A 55 -14.22 10.21 2.83
CA GLU A 55 -14.82 11.42 3.43
C GLU A 55 -16.03 11.11 4.31
N ASN A 56 -16.93 10.26 3.83
CA ASN A 56 -18.21 10.03 4.48
C ASN A 56 -18.18 8.95 5.55
N VAL A 57 -17.17 8.08 5.54
CA VAL A 57 -17.03 7.00 6.52
C VAL A 57 -15.78 7.19 7.36
N ILE A 58 -14.62 7.31 6.72
CA ILE A 58 -13.33 7.33 7.42
C ILE A 58 -13.16 8.66 8.17
N TRP A 59 -13.38 9.83 7.56
CA TRP A 59 -13.18 11.13 8.21
C TRP A 59 -14.22 11.50 9.27
N LYS A 60 -15.45 10.97 9.20
CA LYS A 60 -16.48 11.25 10.21
C LYS A 60 -16.14 10.68 11.58
N ASN A 61 -15.45 9.54 11.63
CA ASN A 61 -15.09 8.90 12.90
C ASN A 61 -13.85 9.57 13.55
N ARG A 62 -13.98 10.69 14.24
CA ARG A 62 -12.82 11.39 14.83
C ARG A 62 -12.11 10.66 15.98
N MET A 63 -12.70 9.59 16.50
CA MET A 63 -12.22 8.88 17.70
C MET A 63 -11.21 7.76 17.38
N SER A 64 -11.07 7.37 16.11
CA SER A 64 -10.22 6.26 15.71
C SER A 64 -9.01 6.73 14.93
N ASP A 65 -7.86 6.10 15.16
CA ASP A 65 -6.70 6.21 14.29
C ASP A 65 -7.04 5.69 12.89
N LYS A 66 -6.57 6.39 11.87
CA LYS A 66 -6.86 6.08 10.46
C LYS A 66 -5.58 5.81 9.72
N ARG A 67 -5.57 4.79 8.87
CA ARG A 67 -4.43 4.47 8.01
C ARG A 67 -4.94 4.21 6.62
N ILE A 68 -4.43 4.99 5.66
CA ILE A 68 -4.70 4.79 4.24
C ILE A 68 -3.37 4.39 3.60
N TRP A 69 -3.37 3.26 2.90
CA TRP A 69 -2.20 2.74 2.21
C TRP A 69 -2.53 2.55 0.75
N PHE A 70 -1.67 3.10 -0.11
CA PHE A 70 -1.73 2.88 -1.54
C PHE A 70 -0.54 2.03 -1.96
N ASP A 71 -0.83 0.76 -2.23
CA ASP A 71 0.13 -0.10 -2.89
C ASP A 71 0.17 0.21 -4.39
N GLU A 72 1.36 0.12 -4.99
CA GLU A 72 1.62 0.40 -6.40
C GLU A 72 1.03 1.72 -6.93
N ALA A 73 0.94 2.76 -6.09
CA ALA A 73 0.29 4.02 -6.41
C ALA A 73 0.85 4.71 -7.67
N ALA A 74 2.14 4.45 -7.97
CA ALA A 74 2.83 4.87 -9.18
C ALA A 74 2.01 4.65 -10.46
N LYS A 75 1.31 3.51 -10.58
CA LYS A 75 0.47 3.18 -11.75
C LYS A 75 -0.64 4.21 -11.96
N PHE A 76 -1.13 4.82 -10.88
CA PHE A 76 -2.25 5.74 -10.88
C PHE A 76 -1.82 7.21 -10.89
N MET A 77 -0.62 7.55 -10.44
CA MET A 77 -0.11 8.93 -10.40
C MET A 77 0.01 9.61 -11.78
N LYS A 78 0.03 8.82 -12.87
CA LYS A 78 0.01 9.34 -14.25
C LYS A 78 -1.33 9.97 -14.64
N TYR A 79 -2.42 9.67 -13.93
CA TYR A 79 -3.74 10.22 -14.23
C TYR A 79 -3.99 11.52 -13.44
N PRO A 80 -4.41 12.63 -14.07
CA PRO A 80 -4.55 13.92 -13.38
C PRO A 80 -5.57 13.93 -12.23
N ILE A 81 -6.72 13.26 -12.41
CA ILE A 81 -7.73 13.13 -11.34
C ILE A 81 -7.13 12.41 -10.13
N MET A 82 -6.32 11.39 -10.39
CA MET A 82 -5.69 10.57 -9.37
C MET A 82 -4.62 11.29 -8.61
N LEU A 83 -3.78 12.01 -9.33
CA LEU A 83 -2.72 12.79 -8.72
C LEU A 83 -3.29 13.84 -7.76
N ARG A 84 -4.41 14.49 -8.12
CA ARG A 84 -5.12 15.42 -7.23
C ARG A 84 -5.72 14.74 -6.00
N THR A 85 -6.25 13.53 -6.14
CA THR A 85 -6.74 12.73 -4.99
C THR A 85 -5.61 12.43 -4.00
N PHE A 86 -4.43 12.04 -4.49
CA PHE A 86 -3.26 11.85 -3.62
C PHE A 86 -2.88 13.14 -2.90
N ASP A 87 -2.75 14.26 -3.61
CA ASP A 87 -2.43 15.56 -3.02
C ASP A 87 -3.40 15.93 -1.89
N TYR A 88 -4.70 15.81 -2.15
CA TYR A 88 -5.75 16.04 -1.16
C TYR A 88 -5.53 15.22 0.10
N TYR A 89 -5.28 13.90 -0.02
CA TYR A 89 -5.05 13.06 1.15
C TYR A 89 -3.81 13.46 1.92
N PHE A 90 -2.69 13.76 1.25
CA PHE A 90 -1.45 14.17 1.91
C PHE A 90 -1.60 15.49 2.69
N GLN A 91 -2.46 16.40 2.21
CA GLN A 91 -2.74 17.68 2.88
C GLN A 91 -3.75 17.57 4.04
N THR A 92 -4.73 16.67 3.93
CA THR A 92 -5.88 16.64 4.85
C THR A 92 -5.78 15.60 5.94
N ILE A 93 -5.13 14.47 5.70
CA ILE A 93 -5.21 13.31 6.59
C ILE A 93 -4.73 13.58 8.02
N ARG A 94 -3.73 14.46 8.18
CA ARG A 94 -3.22 14.87 9.50
C ARG A 94 -4.29 15.58 10.35
N LYS A 95 -5.22 16.30 9.72
CA LYS A 95 -6.33 17.00 10.40
C LYS A 95 -7.37 16.01 10.95
N HIS A 96 -7.33 14.76 10.48
CA HIS A 96 -8.28 13.70 10.84
C HIS A 96 -7.64 12.59 11.68
N ASN A 97 -6.51 12.85 12.36
CA ASN A 97 -5.76 11.86 13.14
C ASN A 97 -5.43 10.59 12.32
N GLY A 98 -5.11 10.80 11.03
CA GLY A 98 -4.79 9.73 10.11
C GLY A 98 -3.33 9.73 9.67
N GLN A 99 -2.93 8.60 9.08
CA GLN A 99 -1.65 8.39 8.41
C GLN A 99 -1.91 7.91 6.99
N ILE A 100 -1.16 8.46 6.04
CA ILE A 100 -1.15 8.01 4.65
C ILE A 100 0.22 7.44 4.33
N GLY A 101 0.24 6.31 3.65
CA GLY A 101 1.44 5.71 3.10
C GLY A 101 1.26 5.40 1.63
N ILE A 102 2.32 5.59 0.85
CA ILE A 102 2.41 5.14 -0.53
C ILE A 102 3.59 4.19 -0.63
N VAL A 103 3.39 3.06 -1.31
CA VAL A 103 4.44 2.10 -1.64
C VAL A 103 4.89 2.35 -3.08
N LEU A 104 6.20 2.53 -3.26
CA LEU A 104 6.85 2.79 -4.56
C LEU A 104 8.01 1.82 -4.76
N GLN A 105 8.22 1.41 -6.00
CA GLN A 105 9.41 0.64 -6.39
C GLN A 105 10.62 1.55 -6.60
N ASN A 106 10.37 2.78 -7.08
CA ASN A 106 11.40 3.79 -7.29
C ASN A 106 10.80 5.18 -7.03
N ILE A 107 11.56 6.06 -6.38
CA ILE A 107 11.10 7.42 -6.09
C ILE A 107 10.82 8.24 -7.35
N ASN A 108 11.50 7.94 -8.47
CA ASN A 108 11.27 8.59 -9.76
C ASN A 108 9.90 8.27 -10.37
N GLN A 109 9.15 7.34 -9.78
CA GLN A 109 7.75 7.09 -10.15
C GLN A 109 6.82 8.20 -9.66
N VAL A 110 7.24 8.99 -8.67
CA VAL A 110 6.51 10.21 -8.28
C VAL A 110 6.76 11.26 -9.37
N PRO A 111 5.70 11.81 -9.99
CA PRO A 111 5.85 12.80 -11.05
C PRO A 111 6.72 14.00 -10.62
N ASP A 112 7.58 14.47 -11.53
CA ASP A 112 8.37 15.68 -11.30
C ASP A 112 7.55 16.93 -11.64
N ASN A 113 6.55 17.20 -10.79
CA ASN A 113 5.69 18.36 -10.87
C ASN A 113 5.35 18.88 -9.47
N GLU A 114 4.62 20.00 -9.40
CA GLU A 114 4.22 20.64 -8.14
C GLU A 114 3.55 19.64 -7.17
N ILE A 115 2.65 18.80 -7.66
CA ILE A 115 1.93 17.84 -6.82
C ILE A 115 2.85 16.74 -6.30
N GLY A 116 3.69 16.15 -7.16
CA GLY A 116 4.64 15.12 -6.73
C GLY A 116 5.65 15.65 -5.72
N ASN A 117 6.11 16.89 -5.92
CA ASN A 117 6.99 17.58 -4.97
C ASN A 117 6.27 17.89 -3.65
N ALA A 118 4.99 18.25 -3.69
CA ALA A 118 4.16 18.45 -2.49
C ALA A 118 3.94 17.13 -1.72
N ILE A 119 3.73 16.01 -2.40
CA ILE A 119 3.62 14.68 -1.77
C ILE A 119 4.91 14.35 -1.01
N ILE A 120 6.08 14.52 -1.66
CA ILE A 120 7.38 14.27 -1.03
C ILE A 120 7.61 15.25 0.14
N GLY A 121 7.38 16.54 -0.07
CA GLY A 121 7.60 17.58 0.95
C GLY A 121 6.68 17.43 2.18
N ASN A 122 5.46 16.92 2.00
CA ASN A 122 4.55 16.61 3.10
C ASN A 122 4.86 15.27 3.78
N THR A 123 5.72 14.42 3.21
CA THR A 123 6.08 13.12 3.78
C THR A 123 7.17 13.27 4.84
N HIS A 124 6.85 12.89 6.08
CA HIS A 124 7.79 12.98 7.20
C HIS A 124 8.58 11.69 7.43
N THR A 125 8.00 10.55 7.07
CA THR A 125 8.53 9.22 7.37
C THR A 125 8.79 8.46 6.08
N PHE A 126 9.99 7.93 5.93
CA PHE A 126 10.39 7.10 4.81
C PHE A 126 10.87 5.73 5.30
N TYR A 127 10.33 4.69 4.68
CA TYR A 127 10.81 3.32 4.79
C TYR A 127 11.56 3.00 3.51
N ILE A 128 12.89 2.94 3.58
CA ILE A 128 13.73 2.70 2.41
C ILE A 128 14.34 1.31 2.54
N LEU A 129 13.90 0.40 1.68
CA LEU A 129 14.43 -0.95 1.60
C LEU A 129 15.76 -0.95 0.83
N LYS A 130 16.44 -2.10 0.81
CA LYS A 130 17.69 -2.30 0.06
C LYS A 130 17.56 -1.78 -1.38
N GLN A 131 18.54 -0.98 -1.79
CA GLN A 131 18.63 -0.44 -3.14
C GLN A 131 19.78 -1.15 -3.89
N ASP A 132 19.47 -1.85 -4.97
CA ASP A 132 20.48 -2.51 -5.81
C ASP A 132 21.10 -1.57 -6.86
N LYS A 133 20.45 -0.43 -7.12
CA LYS A 133 20.85 0.58 -8.12
C LYS A 133 21.53 1.79 -7.46
N ALA A 134 21.98 2.72 -8.29
CA ALA A 134 22.55 3.99 -7.84
C ALA A 134 21.58 4.74 -6.90
N ILE A 135 22.11 5.19 -5.76
CA ILE A 135 21.36 5.91 -4.71
C ILE A 135 21.21 7.40 -5.06
N ASP A 136 21.94 7.91 -6.04
CA ASP A 136 21.97 9.34 -6.37
C ASP A 136 20.58 9.93 -6.68
N PRO A 137 19.71 9.28 -7.49
CA PRO A 137 18.36 9.79 -7.71
C PRO A 137 17.53 9.85 -6.42
N LEU A 138 17.69 8.85 -5.55
CA LEU A 138 16.99 8.81 -4.26
C LEU A 138 17.48 9.92 -3.33
N ARG A 139 18.80 10.15 -3.32
CA ARG A 139 19.44 11.19 -2.52
C ARG A 139 18.96 12.58 -2.95
N GLU A 140 18.96 12.87 -4.25
CA GLU A 140 18.51 14.16 -4.78
C GLU A 140 17.02 14.38 -4.52
N ARG A 141 16.20 13.36 -4.76
CA ARG A 141 14.74 13.48 -4.69
C ARG A 141 14.21 13.59 -3.26
N LEU A 142 14.88 12.96 -2.29
CA LEU A 142 14.48 12.96 -0.87
C LEU A 142 15.38 13.84 0.02
N ASN A 143 16.33 14.58 -0.55
CA ASN A 143 17.33 15.38 0.17
C ASN A 143 18.06 14.56 1.26
N LEU A 144 18.50 13.35 0.92
CA LEU A 144 19.18 12.47 1.88
C LEU A 144 20.57 13.01 2.23
N SER A 145 20.92 12.92 3.52
CA SER A 145 22.26 13.23 3.99
C SER A 145 23.28 12.17 3.54
N VAL A 146 24.57 12.49 3.65
CA VAL A 146 25.64 11.50 3.44
C VAL A 146 25.50 10.32 4.41
N HIS A 147 25.07 10.59 5.65
CA HIS A 147 24.81 9.56 6.65
C HIS A 147 23.69 8.62 6.21
N ASP A 148 22.54 9.16 5.78
CA ASP A 148 21.41 8.39 5.25
C ASP A 148 21.85 7.48 4.09
N CYS A 149 22.63 8.03 3.14
CA CYS A 149 23.12 7.27 2.00
C CYS A 149 24.04 6.11 2.42
N ASN A 150 24.91 6.33 3.40
CA ASN A 150 25.80 5.29 3.92
C ASN A 150 25.02 4.19 4.66
N GLN A 151 23.99 4.56 5.41
CA GLN A 151 23.10 3.59 6.05
C GLN A 151 22.35 2.74 5.01
N ILE A 152 21.80 3.36 3.96
CA ILE A 152 21.12 2.62 2.86
C ILE A 152 22.08 1.63 2.20
N ARG A 153 23.34 2.03 1.96
CA ARG A 153 24.38 1.14 1.42
C ARG A 153 24.74 -0.03 2.34
N SER A 154 24.58 0.14 3.65
CA SER A 154 24.85 -0.92 4.64
C SER A 154 23.71 -1.92 4.80
N ILE A 155 22.52 -1.67 4.24
CA ILE A 155 21.38 -2.57 4.34
C ILE A 155 21.77 -3.96 3.82
N SER A 156 21.63 -4.96 4.68
CA SER A 156 21.88 -6.36 4.36
C SER A 156 20.68 -7.21 4.72
N ASN A 157 20.25 -8.07 3.80
CA ASN A 157 19.18 -9.03 4.04
C ASN A 157 19.79 -10.42 4.23
N ASN A 158 19.25 -11.19 5.18
CA ASN A 158 19.58 -12.60 5.35
C ASN A 158 18.32 -13.43 5.22
N LEU A 159 18.14 -14.09 4.08
CA LEU A 159 16.95 -14.90 3.80
C LEU A 159 17.22 -16.42 3.89
N SER A 160 18.48 -16.81 4.11
CA SER A 160 18.94 -18.20 4.06
C SER A 160 19.45 -18.74 5.41
N GLY A 161 19.80 -17.87 6.36
CA GLY A 161 20.26 -18.30 7.69
C GLY A 161 19.15 -18.78 8.62
N ASP A 162 19.54 -19.25 9.81
CA ASP A 162 18.64 -19.71 10.86
C ASP A 162 17.67 -18.61 11.31
N ILE A 163 18.19 -17.38 11.44
CA ILE A 163 17.39 -16.16 11.66
C ILE A 163 17.28 -15.43 10.33
N LYS A 164 16.07 -15.44 9.76
CA LYS A 164 15.75 -14.75 8.53
C LYS A 164 15.29 -13.33 8.82
N TYR A 165 15.91 -12.37 8.14
CA TYR A 165 15.57 -10.97 8.29
C TYR A 165 15.76 -10.17 7.01
N THR A 166 15.01 -9.08 6.94
CA THR A 166 15.25 -7.99 6.00
C THR A 166 15.56 -6.70 6.75
N GLU A 167 16.47 -5.91 6.23
CA GLU A 167 16.79 -4.60 6.78
C GLU A 167 16.18 -3.47 5.95
N PHE A 168 15.85 -2.38 6.62
CA PHE A 168 15.38 -1.16 5.98
C PHE A 168 15.83 0.06 6.78
N LEU A 169 15.99 1.18 6.10
CA LEU A 169 16.16 2.48 6.74
C LEU A 169 14.78 3.01 7.12
N LEU A 170 14.61 3.40 8.38
CA LEU A 170 13.53 4.26 8.82
C LEU A 170 14.08 5.67 9.01
N LYS A 171 13.66 6.60 8.15
CA LYS A 171 13.95 8.03 8.28
C LYS A 171 12.70 8.77 8.74
N MET A 172 12.83 9.58 9.80
CA MET A 172 11.77 10.42 10.37
C MET A 172 12.33 11.84 10.54
N GLY A 173 11.99 12.72 9.60
CA GLY A 173 12.64 14.02 9.47
C GLY A 173 14.17 13.86 9.32
N GLU A 174 14.92 14.48 10.23
CA GLU A 174 16.38 14.45 10.23
C GLU A 174 16.99 13.18 10.83
N LYS A 175 16.20 12.38 11.58
CA LYS A 175 16.70 11.18 12.24
C LYS A 175 16.50 9.96 11.36
N SER A 176 17.49 9.09 11.31
CA SER A 176 17.43 7.86 10.52
C SER A 176 18.22 6.73 11.18
N ASN A 177 17.69 5.52 11.08
CA ASN A 177 18.40 4.32 11.53
C ASN A 177 18.01 3.09 10.72
N ILE A 178 18.89 2.09 10.72
CA ILE A 178 18.64 0.79 10.13
C ILE A 178 17.89 -0.07 11.15
N TYR A 179 16.79 -0.66 10.69
CA TYR A 179 15.98 -1.59 11.46
C TYR A 179 15.97 -2.94 10.77
N ARG A 180 15.96 -3.98 11.60
CA ARG A 180 15.86 -5.36 11.17
C ARG A 180 14.43 -5.84 11.40
N LEU A 181 13.81 -6.36 10.36
CA LEU A 181 12.51 -7.00 10.41
C LEU A 181 12.71 -8.51 10.42
N GLU A 182 12.35 -9.12 11.54
CA GLU A 182 12.27 -10.56 11.74
C GLU A 182 10.80 -10.94 11.89
N LEU A 183 10.38 -12.01 11.22
CA LEU A 183 9.01 -12.50 11.27
C LEU A 183 8.98 -13.89 11.91
N PRO A 184 7.99 -14.18 12.77
CA PRO A 184 7.73 -15.55 13.17
C PRO A 184 7.37 -16.39 11.93
N MET A 185 7.68 -17.69 11.98
CA MET A 185 7.57 -18.55 10.80
C MET A 185 6.13 -18.58 10.24
N GLU A 186 5.13 -18.52 11.11
CA GLU A 186 3.71 -18.43 10.76
C GLU A 186 3.45 -17.24 9.83
N ALA A 187 3.92 -16.05 10.22
CA ALA A 187 3.76 -14.84 9.42
C ALA A 187 4.57 -14.93 8.13
N LEU A 188 5.78 -15.47 8.19
CA LEU A 188 6.61 -15.65 7.00
C LEU A 188 5.90 -16.55 5.96
N MET A 189 5.24 -17.62 6.38
CA MET A 189 4.48 -18.49 5.46
C MET A 189 3.25 -17.80 4.87
N ALA A 190 2.57 -16.95 5.64
CA ALA A 190 1.42 -16.20 5.16
C ALA A 190 1.78 -15.15 4.10
N TYR A 191 2.94 -14.50 4.24
CA TYR A 191 3.31 -13.33 3.40
C TYR A 191 4.25 -13.66 2.23
N ARG A 192 4.72 -14.89 2.09
CA ARG A 192 5.58 -15.27 0.95
C ARG A 192 4.81 -15.15 -0.36
N SER A 193 5.44 -14.52 -1.36
CA SER A 193 4.87 -14.28 -2.68
C SER A 193 5.22 -15.35 -3.70
N GLU A 194 6.33 -16.08 -3.53
CA GLU A 194 6.81 -17.08 -4.49
C GLU A 194 5.89 -18.30 -4.58
N ALA A 195 5.56 -18.71 -5.81
CA ALA A 195 4.63 -19.80 -6.08
C ALA A 195 5.03 -21.12 -5.39
N LYS A 196 6.33 -21.44 -5.42
CA LYS A 196 6.90 -22.64 -4.80
C LYS A 196 6.62 -22.72 -3.29
N ASP A 197 6.58 -21.57 -2.62
CA ASP A 197 6.41 -21.47 -1.18
C ASP A 197 4.92 -21.37 -0.80
N LYS A 198 4.09 -20.80 -1.68
CA LYS A 198 2.64 -20.71 -1.49
C LYS A 198 1.92 -22.02 -1.73
N GLU A 199 2.39 -22.83 -2.68
CA GLU A 199 1.66 -24.02 -3.13
C GLU A 199 1.31 -25.01 -2.00
N PRO A 200 2.23 -25.34 -1.06
CA PRO A 200 1.88 -26.21 0.07
C PRO A 200 0.82 -25.60 1.00
N VAL A 201 0.92 -24.30 1.29
CA VAL A 201 -0.02 -23.57 2.14
C VAL A 201 -1.41 -23.53 1.51
N LEU A 202 -1.47 -23.25 0.21
CA LEU A 202 -2.73 -23.19 -0.53
C LEU A 202 -3.39 -24.58 -0.65
N LYS A 203 -2.61 -25.64 -0.87
CA LYS A 203 -3.13 -27.02 -0.87
C LYS A 203 -3.76 -27.37 0.47
N GLU A 204 -3.10 -27.01 1.58
CA GLU A 204 -3.65 -27.28 2.90
C GLU A 204 -4.84 -26.37 3.22
N PHE A 205 -4.84 -25.12 2.75
CA PHE A 205 -5.99 -24.21 2.85
C PHE A 205 -7.23 -24.77 2.15
N VAL A 206 -7.09 -25.38 0.96
CA VAL A 206 -8.20 -26.03 0.26
C VAL A 206 -8.78 -27.19 1.08
N ARG A 207 -7.97 -27.88 1.90
CA ARG A 207 -8.42 -28.98 2.76
C ARG A 207 -9.09 -28.50 4.04
N THR A 208 -8.56 -27.45 4.67
CA THR A 208 -9.01 -26.98 6.00
C THR A 208 -10.06 -25.87 5.92
N GLY A 209 -10.11 -25.14 4.81
CA GLY A 209 -10.89 -23.90 4.67
C GLY A 209 -10.38 -22.74 5.52
N SER A 210 -9.24 -22.89 6.22
CA SER A 210 -8.70 -21.89 7.15
C SER A 210 -7.20 -21.72 6.96
N MET A 211 -6.78 -20.48 6.64
CA MET A 211 -5.36 -20.16 6.42
C MET A 211 -4.54 -20.37 7.70
N GLU A 212 -5.12 -20.02 8.86
CA GLU A 212 -4.46 -20.22 10.15
C GLU A 212 -4.23 -21.71 10.42
N GLN A 213 -5.24 -22.56 10.18
CA GLN A 213 -5.10 -24.00 10.40
C GLN A 213 -4.13 -24.62 9.40
N ALA A 214 -4.14 -24.15 8.15
CA ALA A 214 -3.22 -24.61 7.11
C ALA A 214 -1.76 -24.35 7.50
N ILE A 215 -1.46 -23.14 7.98
CA ILE A 215 -0.10 -22.78 8.43
C ILE A 215 0.29 -23.60 9.66
N LYS A 216 -0.59 -23.74 10.67
CA LYS A 216 -0.30 -24.55 11.87
C LYS A 216 -0.03 -26.01 11.53
N ASN A 217 -0.79 -26.61 10.61
CA ASN A 217 -0.60 -27.99 10.20
C ASN A 217 0.78 -28.19 9.54
N LEU A 218 1.20 -27.25 8.69
CA LEU A 218 2.49 -27.33 8.00
C LEU A 218 3.70 -27.08 8.92
N LEU A 219 3.53 -26.30 9.99
CA LEU A 219 4.59 -26.06 10.96
C LEU A 219 4.81 -27.24 11.93
N ASN A 220 3.79 -28.09 12.10
CA ASN A 220 3.80 -29.24 12.99
C ASN A 220 4.13 -30.57 12.28
N GLN A 221 4.43 -30.54 10.98
CA GLN A 221 4.89 -31.68 10.18
C GLN A 221 6.42 -31.79 10.24
#